data_AF-A0A7V9G7M6-F1
#
_entry.id   AF-A0A7V9G7M6-F1
#
_cell.length_a   1.000
_cell.length_b   1.000
_cell.length_c   1.000
_cell.angle_alpha   90.00
_cell.angle_beta   90.00
_cell.angle_gamma   90.00
#
_symmetry.space_group_name_H-M   'P 1'
#
loop_
_entity.id
_entity.type
_entity.pdbx_description
1 polymer ?
#
loop_
_entity_poly.entity_id
_entity_poly.type
_entity_poly.pdbx_seq_one_letter_code
_entity_poly.pdbx_strand_id
1 'polypeptide(L)'
;MRVTLDPGRIVGESVDVSDATGVVAKLWSRRIAWRCRDHVLDLQILAAEELPLPEAEPTEPVAGAVARIVKALAGSGALALLRDPAVALGPERIAFAEGLRLFAIASEADEACWDTMLSLGQPVYGVRGTLACEVMRPRPASVLSALAYGLFTCEEGLSLRLHEDRAGVAYEVDRDDAVGTVIIRNGFEATRLTGRRGEYRDLGTEAYVRLVVRAGTAVCWTQPRFIAPQR
;
A
#
# COMPACT_ATOMS: atom_id res chain seq x y z
N MET A 1 12.74 -7.98 -11.88
CA MET A 1 12.64 -6.99 -12.96
C MET A 1 11.81 -5.87 -12.40
N ARG A 2 12.37 -4.67 -12.36
CA ARG A 2 11.74 -3.55 -11.69
C ARG A 2 10.69 -2.92 -12.60
N VAL A 3 9.47 -2.79 -12.10
CA VAL A 3 8.42 -1.99 -12.74
C VAL A 3 7.89 -0.96 -11.76
N THR A 4 7.32 0.10 -12.32
CA THR A 4 6.76 1.22 -11.59
C THR A 4 5.35 1.51 -12.07
N LEU A 5 4.51 2.01 -11.16
CA LEU A 5 3.17 2.46 -11.45
C LEU A 5 2.78 3.55 -10.46
N ASP A 6 1.91 4.46 -10.88
CA ASP A 6 1.34 5.50 -10.03
C ASP A 6 -0.19 5.36 -10.05
N PRO A 7 -0.80 4.70 -9.05
CA PRO A 7 -2.26 4.56 -8.96
C PRO A 7 -3.00 5.90 -8.79
N GLY A 8 -2.31 6.97 -8.41
CA GLY A 8 -2.83 8.32 -8.34
C GLY A 8 -2.91 9.00 -9.72
N ARG A 9 -1.98 8.67 -10.61
CA ARG A 9 -1.89 9.18 -11.98
C ARG A 9 -2.59 8.26 -12.97
N ILE A 10 -3.92 8.37 -13.01
CA ILE A 10 -4.77 7.59 -13.92
C ILE A 10 -4.78 8.24 -15.31
N VAL A 11 -4.60 7.42 -16.36
CA VAL A 11 -4.76 7.84 -17.76
C VAL A 11 -5.96 7.09 -18.35
N GLY A 12 -7.12 7.75 -18.40
CA GLY A 12 -8.38 7.13 -18.81
C GLY A 12 -8.88 6.09 -17.81
N GLU A 13 -9.15 4.87 -18.26
CA GLU A 13 -9.55 3.72 -17.43
C GLU A 13 -8.40 2.72 -17.22
N SER A 14 -7.16 3.22 -17.24
CA SER A 14 -5.99 2.38 -17.08
C SER A 14 -4.90 3.02 -16.23
N VAL A 15 -4.10 2.15 -15.61
CA VAL A 15 -2.83 2.53 -14.97
C VAL A 15 -1.71 1.90 -15.76
N ASP A 16 -0.80 2.74 -16.25
CA ASP A 16 0.39 2.29 -16.95
C ASP A 16 1.39 1.67 -15.97
N VAL A 17 1.93 0.52 -16.34
CA VAL A 17 3.03 -0.14 -15.66
C VAL A 17 4.26 0.04 -16.55
N SER A 18 5.28 0.71 -16.01
CA SER A 18 6.46 1.10 -16.78
C SER A 18 7.74 0.51 -16.20
N ASP A 19 8.71 0.23 -17.05
CA ASP A 19 10.10 -0.04 -16.66
C ASP A 19 11.04 1.04 -17.22
N ALA A 20 12.35 0.79 -17.21
CA ALA A 20 13.34 1.73 -17.74
C ALA A 20 13.22 2.00 -19.25
N THR A 21 12.48 1.18 -19.99
CA THR A 21 12.29 1.27 -21.45
C THR A 21 10.97 1.91 -21.86
N GLY A 22 10.01 2.02 -20.93
CA GLY A 22 8.70 2.62 -21.16
C GLY A 22 7.57 1.77 -20.60
N VAL A 23 6.36 1.92 -21.16
CA VAL A 23 5.17 1.18 -20.72
C VAL A 23 5.25 -0.28 -21.19
N VAL A 24 5.23 -1.21 -20.23
CA VAL A 24 5.37 -2.66 -20.46
C VAL A 24 4.09 -3.46 -20.19
N ALA A 25 3.16 -2.90 -19.42
CA ALA A 25 1.83 -3.46 -19.18
C ALA A 25 0.84 -2.35 -18.83
N LYS A 26 -0.45 -2.69 -18.79
CA LYS A 26 -1.52 -1.81 -18.30
C LYS A 26 -2.41 -2.60 -17.35
N LEU A 27 -2.84 -1.97 -16.27
CA LEU A 27 -3.92 -2.46 -15.42
C LEU A 27 -5.21 -1.75 -15.83
N TRP A 28 -6.31 -2.49 -15.90
CA TRP A 28 -7.63 -1.86 -15.94
C TRP A 28 -7.88 -1.17 -14.60
N SER A 29 -8.49 0.01 -14.67
CA SER A 29 -8.61 0.92 -13.55
C SER A 29 -9.96 1.62 -13.59
N ARG A 30 -10.74 1.50 -12.51
CA ARG A 30 -12.01 2.22 -12.37
C ARG A 30 -12.14 2.88 -11.01
N ARG A 31 -12.34 4.19 -11.03
CA ARG A 31 -12.64 4.96 -9.83
C ARG A 31 -14.12 4.87 -9.49
N ILE A 32 -14.41 4.63 -8.22
CA ILE A 32 -15.73 4.59 -7.64
C ILE A 32 -15.80 5.71 -6.61
N ALA A 33 -16.60 6.74 -6.88
CA ALA A 33 -16.86 7.82 -5.94
C ALA A 33 -18.35 7.85 -5.60
N TRP A 34 -18.73 7.19 -4.51
CA TRP A 34 -20.12 7.04 -4.08
C TRP A 34 -20.42 7.88 -2.86
N ARG A 35 -21.58 8.55 -2.88
CA ARG A 35 -22.14 9.19 -1.70
C ARG A 35 -22.98 8.15 -0.96
N CYS A 36 -22.44 7.66 0.15
CA CYS A 36 -23.16 6.77 1.07
C CYS A 36 -23.93 7.60 2.10
N ARG A 37 -24.72 6.93 2.94
CA ARG A 37 -25.55 7.57 3.97
C ARG A 37 -24.76 8.40 4.98
N ASP A 38 -23.57 7.93 5.36
CA ASP A 38 -22.75 8.52 6.42
C ASP A 38 -21.54 9.31 5.89
N HIS A 39 -20.84 8.79 4.87
CA HIS A 39 -19.66 9.43 4.29
C HIS A 39 -19.58 9.22 2.77
N VAL A 40 -18.58 9.82 2.14
CA VAL A 40 -18.22 9.52 0.75
C VAL A 40 -17.25 8.35 0.74
N LEU A 41 -17.52 7.36 -0.10
CA LEU A 41 -16.61 6.27 -0.42
C LEU A 41 -15.88 6.59 -1.71
N ASP A 42 -14.56 6.71 -1.65
CA ASP A 42 -13.69 6.85 -2.84
C ASP A 42 -12.75 5.64 -2.94
N LEU A 43 -13.00 4.78 -3.92
CA LEU A 43 -12.19 3.60 -4.21
C LEU A 43 -11.58 3.71 -5.60
N GLN A 44 -10.38 3.17 -5.73
CA GLN A 44 -9.76 2.86 -7.00
C GLN A 44 -9.68 1.34 -7.17
N ILE A 45 -10.37 0.79 -8.16
CA ILE A 45 -10.28 -0.63 -8.51
C ILE A 45 -9.13 -0.82 -9.50
N LEU A 46 -8.31 -1.83 -9.27
CA LEU A 46 -7.21 -2.25 -10.14
C LEU A 46 -7.42 -3.72 -10.51
N ALA A 47 -7.46 -4.04 -11.80
CA ALA A 47 -7.63 -5.42 -12.27
C ALA A 47 -6.84 -5.69 -13.56
N ALA A 48 -6.73 -6.97 -13.92
CA ALA A 48 -6.08 -7.38 -15.16
C ALA A 48 -6.95 -7.08 -16.40
N GLU A 49 -8.26 -7.09 -16.21
CA GLU A 49 -9.28 -6.88 -17.23
C GLU A 49 -10.50 -6.17 -16.62
N GLU A 50 -11.41 -5.70 -17.46
CA GLU A 50 -12.63 -5.03 -17.01
C GLU A 50 -13.51 -5.97 -16.17
N LEU A 51 -14.10 -5.43 -15.10
CA LEU A 51 -14.95 -6.20 -14.19
C LEU A 51 -16.34 -5.56 -14.05
N PRO A 52 -17.41 -6.37 -13.94
CA PRO A 52 -18.71 -5.88 -13.56
C PRO A 52 -18.66 -5.43 -12.09
N LEU A 53 -18.90 -4.14 -11.86
CA LEU A 53 -18.97 -3.57 -10.52
C LEU A 53 -20.42 -3.27 -10.16
N PRO A 54 -20.82 -3.42 -8.89
CA PRO A 54 -22.14 -3.01 -8.44
C PRO A 54 -22.34 -1.50 -8.63
N GLU A 55 -23.59 -1.05 -8.65
CA GLU A 55 -23.94 0.37 -8.70
C GLU A 55 -24.03 1.00 -7.30
N ALA A 56 -24.07 2.33 -7.23
CA ALA A 56 -24.22 3.04 -5.96
C ALA A 56 -25.61 2.81 -5.35
N GLU A 57 -25.67 2.55 -4.04
CA GLU A 57 -26.92 2.57 -3.26
C GLU A 57 -26.85 3.67 -2.19
N PRO A 58 -27.43 4.86 -2.43
CA PRO A 58 -27.23 6.03 -1.56
C PRO A 58 -27.68 5.85 -0.11
N THR A 59 -28.60 4.90 0.15
CA THR A 59 -29.11 4.65 1.49
C THR A 59 -28.19 3.75 2.34
N GLU A 60 -27.18 3.12 1.73
CA GLU A 60 -26.25 2.23 2.41
C GLU A 60 -25.12 3.02 3.11
N PRO A 61 -24.65 2.58 4.29
CA PRO A 61 -23.44 3.15 4.89
C PRO A 61 -22.19 2.69 4.15
N VAL A 62 -21.08 3.43 4.28
CA VAL A 62 -19.79 3.10 3.64
C VAL A 62 -19.37 1.65 3.85
N ALA A 63 -19.52 1.12 5.08
CA ALA A 63 -19.20 -0.27 5.39
C ALA A 63 -19.96 -1.29 4.52
N GLY A 64 -21.25 -1.03 4.24
CA GLY A 64 -22.08 -1.88 3.38
C GLY A 64 -21.64 -1.82 1.92
N ALA A 65 -21.32 -0.61 1.44
CA ALA A 65 -20.79 -0.40 0.10
C ALA A 65 -19.44 -1.12 -0.10
N VAL A 66 -18.52 -1.02 0.87
CA VAL A 66 -17.23 -1.73 0.86
C VAL A 66 -17.44 -3.24 0.78
N ALA A 67 -18.30 -3.82 1.63
CA ALA A 67 -18.57 -5.25 1.63
C ALA A 67 -19.11 -5.76 0.27
N ARG A 68 -19.97 -4.97 -0.38
CA ARG A 68 -20.48 -5.29 -1.74
C ARG A 68 -19.38 -5.27 -2.78
N ILE A 69 -18.51 -4.25 -2.74
CA ILE A 69 -17.37 -4.16 -3.66
C ILE A 69 -16.43 -5.34 -3.44
N VAL A 70 -16.01 -5.61 -2.21
CA VAL A 70 -15.12 -6.73 -1.88
C VAL A 70 -15.72 -8.06 -2.37
N LYS A 71 -17.03 -8.27 -2.18
CA LYS A 71 -17.72 -9.46 -2.69
C LYS A 71 -17.69 -9.54 -4.22
N ALA A 72 -17.87 -8.42 -4.93
CA ALA A 72 -17.80 -8.38 -6.39
C ALA A 72 -16.40 -8.66 -6.93
N LEU A 73 -15.35 -8.31 -6.18
CA LEU A 73 -13.96 -8.58 -6.55
C LEU A 73 -13.48 -9.99 -6.20
N ALA A 74 -14.23 -10.73 -5.37
CA ALA A 74 -13.81 -12.04 -4.88
C ALA A 74 -13.51 -13.01 -6.03
N GLY A 75 -12.34 -13.64 -5.99
CA GLY A 75 -11.89 -14.62 -6.99
C GLY A 75 -11.31 -14.02 -8.29
N SER A 76 -11.43 -12.71 -8.53
CA SER A 76 -10.91 -12.05 -9.74
C SER A 76 -9.42 -11.72 -9.68
N GLY A 77 -8.84 -11.66 -8.47
CA GLY A 77 -7.48 -11.15 -8.24
C GLY A 77 -7.36 -9.62 -8.34
N ALA A 78 -8.48 -8.90 -8.52
CA ALA A 78 -8.51 -7.45 -8.48
C ALA A 78 -8.31 -6.91 -7.06
N LEU A 79 -7.83 -5.68 -6.98
CA LEU A 79 -7.59 -4.96 -5.74
C LEU A 79 -8.40 -3.69 -5.71
N ALA A 80 -8.90 -3.36 -4.52
CA ALA A 80 -9.50 -2.05 -4.24
C ALA A 80 -8.55 -1.25 -3.34
N LEU A 81 -8.23 -0.05 -3.80
CA LEU A 81 -7.48 0.98 -3.09
C LEU A 81 -8.47 1.98 -2.49
N LEU A 82 -8.50 2.08 -1.16
CA LEU A 82 -9.27 3.12 -0.45
C LEU A 82 -8.49 4.43 -0.51
N ARG A 83 -9.04 5.44 -1.19
CA ARG A 83 -8.32 6.69 -1.49
C ARG A 83 -8.27 7.67 -0.32
N ASP A 84 -9.31 7.67 0.51
CA ASP A 84 -9.42 8.58 1.66
C ASP A 84 -9.89 7.82 2.91
N PRO A 85 -9.07 6.91 3.49
CA PRO A 85 -9.49 6.05 4.60
C PRO A 85 -9.97 6.86 5.82
N ALA A 86 -9.31 8.00 6.12
CA ALA A 86 -9.70 8.85 7.23
C ALA A 86 -11.09 9.50 7.03
N VAL A 87 -11.42 9.90 5.80
CA VAL A 87 -12.70 10.54 5.47
C VAL A 87 -13.83 9.51 5.41
N ALA A 88 -13.56 8.33 4.85
CA ALA A 88 -14.56 7.31 4.61
C ALA A 88 -14.99 6.60 5.90
N LEU A 89 -14.04 6.30 6.78
CA LEU A 89 -14.25 5.51 7.99
C LEU A 89 -13.62 6.14 9.22
N GLY A 90 -12.41 6.69 9.10
CA GLY A 90 -11.62 7.11 10.26
C GLY A 90 -11.10 5.92 11.07
N PRO A 91 -10.16 6.14 12.02
CA PRO A 91 -9.50 5.06 12.74
C PRO A 91 -10.48 4.22 13.58
N GLU A 92 -11.50 4.86 14.16
CA GLU A 92 -12.52 4.21 15.00
C GLU A 92 -13.37 3.18 14.25
N ARG A 93 -13.52 3.33 12.92
CA ARG A 93 -14.38 2.48 12.08
C ARG A 93 -13.62 1.76 10.97
N ILE A 94 -12.28 1.90 10.93
CA ILE A 94 -11.48 1.37 9.82
C ILE A 94 -11.56 -0.15 9.72
N ALA A 95 -11.86 -0.85 10.81
CA ALA A 95 -12.10 -2.30 10.81
C ALA A 95 -13.19 -2.74 9.82
N PHE A 96 -14.15 -1.88 9.48
CA PHE A 96 -15.17 -2.16 8.45
C PHE A 96 -14.64 -2.14 7.02
N ALA A 97 -13.37 -1.76 6.80
CA ALA A 97 -12.67 -1.88 5.53
C ALA A 97 -12.13 -3.30 5.25
N GLU A 98 -12.57 -4.31 6.01
CA GLU A 98 -12.13 -5.70 5.85
C GLU A 98 -12.24 -6.17 4.40
N GLY A 99 -11.18 -6.81 3.92
CA GLY A 99 -11.08 -7.30 2.54
C GLY A 99 -10.43 -6.31 1.57
N LEU A 100 -10.38 -5.01 1.90
CA LEU A 100 -9.51 -4.08 1.19
C LEU A 100 -8.04 -4.38 1.52
N ARG A 101 -7.17 -4.25 0.51
CA ARG A 101 -5.73 -4.58 0.64
C ARG A 101 -4.82 -3.38 0.50
N LEU A 102 -5.32 -2.27 -0.03
CA LEU A 102 -4.52 -1.08 -0.32
C LEU A 102 -5.21 0.16 0.25
N PHE A 103 -4.49 0.98 1.01
CA PHE A 103 -4.93 2.29 1.49
C PHE A 103 -4.02 3.38 0.95
N ALA A 104 -4.60 4.45 0.41
CA ALA A 104 -3.82 5.62 0.03
C ALA A 104 -3.44 6.38 1.31
N ILE A 105 -2.18 6.77 1.42
CA ILE A 105 -1.65 7.48 2.59
C ILE A 105 -1.26 8.90 2.17
N ALA A 106 -2.24 9.81 2.21
CA ALA A 106 -2.05 11.22 1.83
C ALA A 106 -1.80 12.12 3.04
N SER A 107 -2.30 11.73 4.22
CA SER A 107 -2.22 12.51 5.47
C SER A 107 -1.86 11.66 6.68
N GLU A 108 -1.51 12.31 7.79
CA GLU A 108 -1.29 11.63 9.09
C GLU A 108 -2.56 10.91 9.58
N ALA A 109 -3.75 11.42 9.23
CA ALA A 109 -5.01 10.77 9.59
C ALA A 109 -5.21 9.45 8.81
N ASP A 110 -4.77 9.39 7.55
CA ASP A 110 -4.79 8.15 6.76
C ASP A 110 -3.76 7.14 7.28
N GLU A 111 -2.58 7.62 7.68
CA GLU A 111 -1.57 6.79 8.32
C GLU A 111 -2.09 6.19 9.64
N ALA A 112 -2.79 6.98 10.46
CA ALA A 112 -3.42 6.47 11.68
C ALA A 112 -4.49 5.39 11.40
N CYS A 113 -5.25 5.53 10.30
CA CYS A 113 -6.19 4.48 9.86
C CYS A 113 -5.45 3.20 9.45
N TRP A 114 -4.34 3.35 8.72
CA TRP A 114 -3.51 2.23 8.29
C TRP A 114 -2.89 1.51 9.48
N ASP A 115 -2.27 2.23 10.41
CA ASP A 115 -1.65 1.67 11.62
C ASP A 115 -2.68 0.95 12.50
N THR A 116 -3.90 1.50 12.60
CA THR A 116 -5.01 0.85 13.31
C THR A 116 -5.35 -0.50 12.66
N MET A 117 -5.49 -0.57 11.34
CA MET A 117 -5.74 -1.85 10.64
C MET A 117 -4.61 -2.86 10.83
N LEU A 118 -3.35 -2.42 10.75
CA LEU A 118 -2.21 -3.29 10.98
C LEU A 118 -2.20 -3.84 12.41
N SER A 119 -2.58 -3.04 13.39
CA SER A 119 -2.70 -3.46 14.79
C SER A 119 -3.82 -4.45 15.06
N LEU A 120 -4.81 -4.55 14.16
CA LEU A 120 -5.82 -5.61 14.13
C LEU A 120 -5.30 -6.90 13.45
N GLY A 121 -4.04 -6.93 13.00
CA GLY A 121 -3.45 -8.05 12.28
C GLY A 121 -3.91 -8.18 10.84
N GLN A 122 -4.52 -7.14 10.27
CA GLN A 122 -5.01 -7.15 8.89
C GLN A 122 -3.89 -6.82 7.91
N PRO A 123 -3.64 -7.64 6.87
CA PRO A 123 -2.61 -7.38 5.87
C PRO A 123 -3.11 -6.35 4.86
N VAL A 124 -2.96 -5.06 5.22
CA VAL A 124 -3.26 -3.91 4.37
C VAL A 124 -1.98 -3.12 4.10
N TYR A 125 -1.81 -2.64 2.87
CA TYR A 125 -0.58 -2.00 2.41
C TYR A 125 -0.81 -0.54 2.04
N GLY A 126 0.14 0.31 2.38
CA GLY A 126 0.08 1.74 2.18
C GLY A 126 0.54 2.09 0.78
N VAL A 127 -0.25 2.89 0.06
CA VAL A 127 0.01 3.36 -1.29
C VAL A 127 0.26 4.85 -1.25
N ARG A 128 1.42 5.28 -1.75
CA ARG A 128 1.83 6.68 -1.80
C ARG A 128 2.83 6.89 -2.93
N GLY A 129 2.72 8.00 -3.66
CA GLY A 129 3.64 8.34 -4.74
C GLY A 129 3.75 7.25 -5.82
N THR A 130 4.96 7.06 -6.35
CA THR A 130 5.23 6.02 -7.34
C THR A 130 5.48 4.69 -6.64
N LEU A 131 4.72 3.65 -6.99
CA LEU A 131 4.96 2.31 -6.51
C LEU A 131 6.04 1.65 -7.36
N ALA A 132 7.03 1.03 -6.74
CA ALA A 132 8.03 0.23 -7.42
C ALA A 132 7.99 -1.21 -6.93
N CYS A 133 7.88 -2.16 -7.85
CA CYS A 133 7.81 -3.58 -7.53
C CYS A 133 8.83 -4.39 -8.33
N GLU A 134 9.36 -5.43 -7.70
CA GLU A 134 10.22 -6.42 -8.36
C GLU A 134 9.37 -7.60 -8.78
N VAL A 135 9.12 -7.72 -10.09
CA VAL A 135 8.34 -8.81 -10.67
C VAL A 135 9.22 -9.72 -11.52
N MET A 136 8.86 -11.00 -11.60
CA MET A 136 9.52 -11.94 -12.51
C MET A 136 9.21 -11.64 -13.97
N ARG A 137 7.97 -11.17 -14.25
CA ARG A 137 7.49 -10.77 -15.58
C ARG A 137 6.53 -9.58 -15.44
N PRO A 138 6.55 -8.60 -16.36
CA PRO A 138 5.63 -7.46 -16.32
C PRO A 138 4.26 -7.85 -16.88
N ARG A 139 3.51 -8.68 -16.15
CA ARG A 139 2.13 -9.02 -16.51
C ARG A 139 1.19 -8.43 -15.47
N PRO A 140 -0.04 -8.03 -15.84
CA PRO A 140 -1.02 -7.47 -14.90
C PRO A 140 -1.17 -8.31 -13.63
N ALA A 141 -1.32 -9.63 -13.75
CA ALA A 141 -1.43 -10.55 -12.61
C ALA A 141 -0.19 -10.54 -11.70
N SER A 142 1.02 -10.40 -12.25
CA SER A 142 2.25 -10.32 -11.46
C SER A 142 2.34 -9.03 -10.66
N VAL A 143 1.90 -7.91 -11.25
CA VAL A 143 1.85 -6.61 -10.57
C VAL A 143 0.78 -6.63 -9.48
N LEU A 144 -0.44 -7.08 -9.80
CA LEU A 144 -1.53 -7.22 -8.82
C LEU A 144 -1.12 -8.14 -7.66
N SER A 145 -0.45 -9.26 -7.95
CA SER A 145 0.08 -10.13 -6.89
C SER A 145 1.12 -9.42 -6.03
N ALA A 146 2.03 -8.64 -6.62
CA ALA A 146 3.02 -7.89 -5.84
C ALA A 146 2.33 -6.88 -4.90
N LEU A 147 1.33 -6.15 -5.40
CA LEU A 147 0.53 -5.22 -4.59
C LEU A 147 -0.27 -5.94 -3.49
N ALA A 148 -0.87 -7.09 -3.80
CA ALA A 148 -1.70 -7.87 -2.87
C ALA A 148 -0.92 -8.45 -1.68
N TYR A 149 0.40 -8.59 -1.80
CA TYR A 149 1.28 -9.14 -0.77
C TYR A 149 2.33 -8.15 -0.25
N GLY A 150 2.20 -6.86 -0.59
CA GLY A 150 3.12 -5.83 -0.12
C GLY A 150 4.54 -5.91 -0.70
N LEU A 151 4.73 -6.57 -1.84
CA LEU A 151 6.03 -6.72 -2.50
C LEU A 151 6.38 -5.50 -3.37
N PHE A 152 6.32 -4.31 -2.77
CA PHE A 152 6.59 -3.04 -3.43
C PHE A 152 7.10 -1.98 -2.44
N THR A 153 7.73 -0.93 -2.97
CA THR A 153 8.07 0.29 -2.22
C THR A 153 7.26 1.47 -2.76
N CYS A 154 7.02 2.47 -1.91
CA CYS A 154 6.46 3.75 -2.30
C CYS A 154 7.59 4.77 -2.41
N GLU A 155 7.85 5.29 -3.60
CA GLU A 155 9.01 6.12 -3.93
C GLU A 155 8.58 7.53 -4.34
N GLU A 156 9.10 8.51 -3.63
CA GLU A 156 8.94 9.94 -3.90
C GLU A 156 10.33 10.56 -3.98
N GLY A 157 10.97 10.41 -5.15
CA GLY A 157 12.32 10.94 -5.40
C GLY A 157 13.46 10.19 -4.72
N LEU A 158 13.18 9.09 -4.01
CA LEU A 158 14.17 8.21 -3.41
C LEU A 158 13.83 6.75 -3.73
N SER A 159 14.80 6.03 -4.31
CA SER A 159 14.72 4.58 -4.49
C SER A 159 15.64 3.89 -3.51
N LEU A 160 15.26 2.70 -3.05
CA LEU A 160 16.10 1.87 -2.18
C LEU A 160 16.28 0.46 -2.74
N ARG A 161 17.40 -0.16 -2.39
CA ARG A 161 17.59 -1.60 -2.46
C ARG A 161 17.26 -2.18 -1.11
N LEU A 162 16.31 -3.11 -1.09
CA LEU A 162 15.82 -3.76 0.12
C LEU A 162 16.35 -5.18 0.18
N HIS A 163 16.92 -5.55 1.32
CA HIS A 163 17.30 -6.92 1.63
C HIS A 163 16.52 -7.34 2.87
N GLU A 164 15.54 -8.21 2.70
CA GLU A 164 14.68 -8.72 3.77
C GLU A 164 14.81 -10.23 3.87
N ASP A 165 14.94 -10.70 5.11
CA ASP A 165 14.89 -12.11 5.43
C ASP A 165 14.07 -12.36 6.71
N ARG A 166 14.25 -13.54 7.32
CA ARG A 166 13.55 -13.90 8.56
C ARG A 166 14.15 -13.27 9.81
N ALA A 167 15.35 -12.71 9.74
CA ALA A 167 16.09 -12.15 10.85
C ALA A 167 16.00 -10.62 10.89
N GLY A 168 15.73 -9.97 9.75
CA GLY A 168 15.57 -8.52 9.74
C GLY A 168 15.44 -7.92 8.36
N VAL A 169 15.75 -6.62 8.31
CA VAL A 169 15.70 -5.80 7.11
C VAL A 169 16.96 -4.93 7.02
N ALA A 170 17.53 -4.86 5.83
CA ALA A 170 18.59 -3.94 5.48
C ALA A 170 18.21 -3.13 4.24
N TYR A 171 18.66 -1.89 4.20
CA TYR A 171 18.48 -1.02 3.05
C TYR A 171 19.81 -0.43 2.56
N GLU A 172 19.86 -0.15 1.27
CA GLU A 172 20.89 0.68 0.65
C GLU A 172 20.24 1.76 -0.23
N VAL A 173 20.70 3.00 -0.11
CA VAL A 173 20.32 4.14 -0.94
C VAL A 173 21.56 4.85 -1.48
N ASP A 174 21.40 5.66 -2.53
CA ASP A 174 22.47 6.40 -3.20
C ASP A 174 22.76 7.78 -2.57
N ARG A 175 22.25 8.02 -1.35
CA ARG A 175 22.26 9.31 -0.65
C ARG A 175 22.94 9.22 0.72
N ASP A 176 23.99 10.02 0.94
CA ASP A 176 24.71 10.08 2.23
C ASP A 176 23.89 10.70 3.36
N ASP A 177 22.98 11.62 3.03
CA ASP A 177 22.10 12.33 3.95
C ASP A 177 20.87 11.51 4.36
N ALA A 178 20.85 10.22 4.06
CA ALA A 178 19.71 9.35 4.32
C ALA A 178 19.51 9.05 5.81
N VAL A 179 18.25 9.08 6.23
CA VAL A 179 17.79 8.72 7.57
C VAL A 179 16.68 7.69 7.41
N GLY A 180 16.95 6.45 7.82
CA GLY A 180 15.97 5.38 7.90
C GLY A 180 15.29 5.36 9.27
N THR A 181 13.97 5.37 9.30
CA THR A 181 13.18 5.19 10.51
C THR A 181 12.52 3.82 10.48
N VAL A 182 12.77 3.02 11.53
CA VAL A 182 12.10 1.73 11.73
C VAL A 182 10.81 1.96 12.51
N ILE A 183 9.68 1.64 11.90
CA ILE A 183 8.35 1.77 12.49
C ILE A 183 7.80 0.39 12.81
N ILE A 184 7.28 0.24 14.03
CA ILE A 184 6.68 -0.99 14.55
C ILE A 184 5.20 -0.76 14.88
N ARG A 185 4.56 -1.75 15.52
CA ARG A 185 3.14 -1.72 15.92
C ARG A 185 2.68 -0.34 16.42
N ASN A 186 1.47 0.05 16.01
CA ASN A 186 0.83 1.35 16.31
C ASN A 186 1.62 2.58 15.81
N GLY A 187 2.50 2.42 14.82
CA GLY A 187 3.26 3.55 14.26
C GLY A 187 4.43 4.02 15.13
N PHE A 188 4.84 3.24 16.14
CA PHE A 188 5.96 3.63 17.01
C PHE A 188 7.30 3.55 16.30
N GLU A 189 8.14 4.58 16.48
CA GLU A 189 9.54 4.56 16.05
C GLU A 189 10.36 3.67 16.99
N ALA A 190 10.88 2.56 16.47
CA ALA A 190 11.75 1.65 17.22
C ALA A 190 13.20 2.14 17.23
N THR A 191 13.69 2.63 16.09
CA THR A 191 15.04 3.16 15.97
C THR A 191 15.19 4.02 14.72
N ARG A 192 16.32 4.74 14.67
CA ARG A 192 16.75 5.58 13.57
C ARG A 192 18.14 5.17 13.10
N LEU A 193 18.28 4.98 11.80
CA LEU A 193 19.48 4.54 11.11
C LEU A 193 19.96 5.69 10.22
N THR A 194 21.27 5.98 10.21
CA THR A 194 21.82 7.12 9.47
C THR A 194 22.82 6.67 8.42
N GLY A 195 22.82 7.35 7.28
CA GLY A 195 23.70 7.08 6.15
C GLY A 195 23.08 6.20 5.07
N ARG A 196 23.88 5.94 4.02
CA ARG A 196 23.48 5.18 2.82
C ARG A 196 22.99 3.78 3.10
N ARG A 197 23.40 3.18 4.22
CA ARG A 197 23.09 1.80 4.58
C ARG A 197 22.59 1.74 6.01
N GLY A 198 21.55 0.95 6.23
CA GLY A 198 21.03 0.64 7.55
C GLY A 198 20.60 -0.81 7.63
N GLU A 199 20.74 -1.39 8.81
CA GLU A 199 20.28 -2.75 9.13
C GLU A 199 19.48 -2.68 10.43
N TYR A 200 18.36 -3.39 10.46
CA TYR A 200 17.55 -3.63 11.64
C TYR A 200 17.32 -5.12 11.78
N ARG A 201 17.55 -5.64 12.99
CA ARG A 201 17.29 -7.04 13.32
C ARG A 201 16.04 -7.13 14.16
N ASP A 202 15.21 -8.11 13.84
CA ASP A 202 13.98 -8.37 14.54
C ASP A 202 14.26 -8.90 15.94
N LEU A 203 13.51 -8.37 16.90
CA LEU A 203 13.50 -8.77 18.30
C LEU A 203 12.33 -9.74 18.59
N GLY A 204 11.39 -9.89 17.66
CA GLY A 204 10.24 -10.78 17.80
C GLY A 204 9.07 -10.20 18.61
N THR A 205 9.11 -8.91 18.95
CA THR A 205 8.09 -8.23 19.77
C THR A 205 7.35 -7.11 19.03
N GLU A 206 7.75 -6.84 17.79
CA GLU A 206 7.32 -5.69 16.99
C GLU A 206 5.91 -5.82 16.44
N ALA A 207 5.40 -7.06 16.31
CA ALA A 207 4.24 -7.48 15.52
C ALA A 207 4.36 -7.22 14.02
N TYR A 208 4.82 -6.04 13.60
CA TYR A 208 5.25 -5.75 12.25
C TYR A 208 6.42 -4.77 12.24
N VAL A 209 7.16 -4.74 11.15
CA VAL A 209 8.24 -3.76 10.88
C VAL A 209 7.99 -3.13 9.51
N ARG A 210 8.02 -1.80 9.41
CA ARG A 210 8.15 -1.06 8.14
C ARG A 210 9.28 -0.05 8.24
N LEU A 211 9.87 0.30 7.11
CA LEU A 211 10.91 1.32 7.00
C LEU A 211 10.39 2.56 6.29
N VAL A 212 10.75 3.73 6.79
CA VAL A 212 10.60 5.00 6.06
C VAL A 212 11.98 5.64 5.97
N VAL A 213 12.52 5.74 4.76
CA VAL A 213 13.83 6.33 4.50
C VAL A 213 13.64 7.72 3.89
N ARG A 214 14.28 8.74 4.47
CA ARG A 214 14.22 10.14 4.01
C ARG A 214 15.61 10.65 3.68
N ALA A 215 15.73 11.43 2.60
CA ALA A 215 16.95 12.16 2.22
C ALA A 215 16.55 13.52 1.62
N GLY A 216 16.69 14.60 2.41
CA GLY A 216 16.12 15.90 2.07
C GLY A 216 14.58 15.83 1.97
N THR A 217 14.04 16.22 0.81
CA THR A 217 12.59 16.11 0.52
C THR A 217 12.18 14.75 -0.04
N ALA A 218 13.15 13.90 -0.38
CA ALA A 218 12.89 12.61 -1.00
C ALA A 218 12.58 11.56 0.07
N VAL A 219 11.62 10.68 -0.21
CA VAL A 219 11.17 9.65 0.74
C VAL A 219 10.89 8.33 0.04
N CYS A 220 11.21 7.23 0.72
CA CYS A 220 10.86 5.88 0.31
C CYS A 220 10.24 5.12 1.49
N TRP A 221 9.08 4.47 1.27
CA TRP A 221 8.39 3.67 2.28
C TRP A 221 8.38 2.21 1.86
N THR A 222 8.67 1.31 2.79
CA THR A 222 8.43 -0.12 2.61
C THR A 222 7.07 -0.51 3.16
N GLN A 223 6.61 -1.70 2.78
CA GLN A 223 5.39 -2.27 3.32
C GLN A 223 5.66 -3.00 4.64
N PRO A 224 4.66 -3.08 5.54
CA PRO A 224 4.79 -3.78 6.80
C PRO A 224 5.05 -5.27 6.57
N ARG A 225 6.14 -5.76 7.16
CA ARG A 225 6.46 -7.17 7.30
C ARG A 225 6.00 -7.64 8.68
N PHE A 226 5.09 -8.60 8.72
CA PHE A 226 4.59 -9.16 9.98
C PHE A 226 5.62 -10.10 10.62
N ILE A 227 5.90 -9.89 11.90
CA ILE A 227 6.93 -10.59 12.65
C ILE A 227 6.27 -11.67 13.50
N ALA A 228 6.70 -12.91 13.32
CA ALA A 228 6.28 -14.00 14.19
C ALA A 228 6.94 -13.83 15.58
N PRO A 229 6.20 -14.05 16.69
CA PRO A 229 6.77 -14.00 18.03
C PRO A 229 7.93 -14.98 18.15
N GLN A 230 9.09 -14.50 18.59
CA GLN A 230 10.21 -15.36 18.97
C GLN A 230 10.04 -15.75 20.45
N ARG A 231 10.26 -17.03 20.75
CA ARG A 231 10.16 -17.59 22.11
C ARG A 231 11.51 -17.56 22.81
#